data_AF-A0A7W1VE45-F1
#
_entry.id   AF-A0A7W1VE45-F1
#
_cell.length_a   1.000
_cell.length_b   1.000
_cell.length_c   1.000
_cell.angle_alpha   90.00
_cell.angle_beta   90.00
_cell.angle_gamma   90.00
#
_symmetry.space_group_name_H-M   'P 1'
#
loop_
_entity.id
_entity.type
_entity.pdbx_description
1 polymer ?
#
loop_
_entity_poly.entity_id
_entity_poly.type
_entity_poly.pdbx_seq_one_letter_code
_entity_poly.pdbx_strand_id
1 'polypeptide(L)'
;MQNMNGKTALGLDNNVGALVCYLNICLPIGLIYSIIVLVTDKTNKLPRFHAFQSLLLTGALLIIGIVFGIVMGIFTVATKSPILGFGFNGIFSLVVIGLSIFMAIKAYQGDLFKLPVIGDMADKWSN
;
A
#
# COMPACT_ATOMS: atom_id res chain seq x y z
N MET A 1 5.83 18.40 -19.98
CA MET A 1 4.36 18.48 -20.19
C MET A 1 3.72 18.70 -18.83
N GLN A 2 3.27 19.93 -18.57
CA GLN A 2 2.64 20.31 -17.30
C GLN A 2 1.22 19.72 -17.26
N ASN A 3 0.93 18.80 -16.35
CA ASN A 3 -0.43 18.31 -16.15
C ASN A 3 -1.21 19.31 -15.27
N MET A 4 -1.66 20.42 -15.88
CA MET A 4 -2.54 21.41 -15.25
C MET A 4 -4.02 20.98 -15.22
N ASN A 5 -4.32 19.72 -15.56
CA ASN A 5 -5.70 19.27 -15.84
C ASN A 5 -6.27 18.26 -14.83
N GLY A 6 -5.66 18.13 -13.65
CA GLY A 6 -6.13 17.18 -12.62
C GLY A 6 -5.96 15.70 -13.00
N LYS A 7 -5.15 15.43 -14.04
CA LYS A 7 -4.88 14.09 -14.55
C LYS A 7 -3.43 13.67 -14.30
N THR A 8 -3.26 12.37 -14.14
CA THR A 8 -2.01 11.62 -14.11
C THR A 8 -1.38 11.58 -15.51
N ALA A 9 -0.11 11.22 -15.59
CA ALA A 9 0.62 11.03 -16.85
C ALA A 9 0.02 9.89 -17.73
N LEU A 10 -0.79 9.02 -17.12
CA LEU A 10 -1.53 7.95 -17.81
C LEU A 10 -2.95 8.38 -18.24
N GLY A 11 -3.32 9.66 -18.06
CA GLY A 11 -4.62 10.20 -18.45
C GLY A 11 -5.77 9.89 -17.49
N LEU A 12 -5.50 9.22 -16.37
CA LEU A 12 -6.45 9.01 -15.27
C LEU A 12 -6.57 10.28 -14.43
N ASP A 13 -7.72 10.53 -13.82
CA ASP A 13 -7.83 11.60 -12.81
C ASP A 13 -6.92 11.30 -11.61
N ASN A 14 -6.33 12.33 -11.02
CA ASN A 14 -5.34 12.21 -9.93
C ASN A 14 -5.87 11.37 -8.76
N ASN A 15 -7.15 11.56 -8.40
CA ASN A 15 -7.82 10.84 -7.33
C ASN A 15 -7.99 9.34 -7.65
N VAL A 16 -8.30 9.02 -8.92
CA VAL A 16 -8.44 7.64 -9.37
C VAL A 16 -7.06 6.98 -9.41
N GLY A 17 -6.04 7.68 -9.92
CA GLY A 17 -4.67 7.17 -9.91
C GLY A 17 -4.16 6.88 -8.51
N ALA A 18 -4.40 7.80 -7.57
CA ALA A 18 -4.04 7.58 -6.17
C ALA A 18 -4.77 6.40 -5.52
N LEU A 19 -6.04 6.16 -5.87
CA LEU A 19 -6.78 4.98 -5.42
C LEU A 19 -6.16 3.68 -5.95
N VAL A 20 -5.77 3.65 -7.24
CA VAL A 20 -5.21 2.44 -7.87
C VAL A 20 -3.89 2.02 -7.21
N CYS A 21 -3.13 2.95 -6.63
CA CYS A 21 -1.94 2.62 -5.86
C CYS A 21 -2.23 1.66 -4.69
N TYR A 22 -3.41 1.72 -4.07
CA TYR A 22 -3.80 0.85 -2.94
C TYR A 22 -4.43 -0.49 -3.35
N LEU A 23 -4.61 -0.75 -4.65
CA LEU A 23 -5.05 -2.07 -5.12
C LEU A 23 -3.95 -3.13 -5.01
N ASN A 24 -2.71 -2.73 -4.69
CA ASN A 24 -1.54 -3.59 -4.50
C ASN A 24 -1.75 -4.76 -3.53
N ILE A 25 -2.64 -4.60 -2.54
CA ILE A 25 -2.94 -5.61 -1.53
C ILE A 25 -3.83 -6.73 -2.08
N CYS A 26 -4.68 -6.43 -3.06
CA CYS A 26 -5.59 -7.42 -3.66
C CYS A 26 -5.11 -7.92 -5.03
N LEU A 27 -4.44 -7.05 -5.81
CA LEU A 27 -3.79 -7.41 -7.07
C LEU A 27 -2.35 -6.90 -7.09
N PRO A 28 -1.39 -7.69 -7.59
CA PRO A 28 -0.01 -7.24 -7.78
C PRO A 28 0.10 -6.07 -8.77
N ILE A 29 -0.94 -5.81 -9.58
CA ILE A 29 -0.98 -4.70 -10.53
C ILE A 29 -0.85 -3.33 -9.85
N GLY A 30 -1.34 -3.16 -8.62
CA GLY A 30 -1.24 -1.89 -7.91
C GLY A 30 0.20 -1.52 -7.55
N LEU A 31 1.08 -2.52 -7.36
CA LEU A 31 2.50 -2.31 -7.14
C LEU A 31 3.17 -1.79 -8.41
N ILE A 32 2.91 -2.44 -9.55
CA ILE A 32 3.43 -2.04 -10.86
C ILE A 32 2.95 -0.63 -11.20
N TYR A 33 1.66 -0.36 -10.99
CA TYR A 33 1.07 0.95 -11.21
C TYR A 33 1.71 2.02 -10.34
N SER A 34 1.93 1.76 -9.05
CA SER A 34 2.61 2.69 -8.14
C SER A 34 4.00 3.08 -8.64
N ILE A 35 4.77 2.10 -9.14
CA ILE A 35 6.09 2.36 -9.75
C ILE A 35 5.95 3.22 -11.02
N ILE A 36 4.99 2.90 -11.89
CA ILE A 36 4.75 3.67 -13.12
C ILE A 36 4.40 5.12 -12.78
N VAL A 37 3.53 5.35 -11.79
CA VAL A 37 3.16 6.70 -11.33
C VAL A 37 4.39 7.46 -10.85
N LEU A 38 5.27 6.83 -10.06
CA LEU A 38 6.49 7.51 -9.59
C LEU A 38 7.45 7.92 -10.72
N VAL A 39 7.49 7.15 -11.81
CA VAL A 39 8.34 7.44 -12.97
C VAL A 39 7.70 8.49 -13.88
N THR A 40 6.39 8.42 -14.08
CA THR A 40 5.67 9.21 -15.08
C THR A 40 5.11 10.52 -14.52
N ASP A 41 4.53 10.51 -13.32
CA ASP A 41 4.00 11.69 -12.65
C ASP A 41 5.04 12.32 -11.73
N LYS A 42 5.83 13.27 -12.26
CA LYS A 42 6.83 14.01 -11.48
C LYS A 42 6.29 15.27 -10.81
N THR A 43 5.21 15.86 -11.34
CA THR A 43 4.67 17.15 -10.87
C THR A 43 3.49 16.99 -9.92
N ASN A 44 2.75 15.88 -10.03
CA ASN A 44 1.53 15.65 -9.27
C ASN A 44 1.84 15.04 -7.91
N LYS A 45 1.73 15.83 -6.83
CA LYS A 45 2.03 15.38 -5.47
C LYS A 45 1.11 14.27 -4.98
N LEU A 46 -0.19 14.35 -5.28
CA LEU A 46 -1.21 13.43 -4.78
C LEU A 46 -0.99 11.96 -5.20
N PRO A 47 -0.91 11.62 -6.50
CA PRO A 47 -0.63 10.24 -6.92
C PRO A 47 0.78 9.79 -6.49
N ARG A 48 1.79 10.68 -6.45
CA ARG A 48 3.13 10.36 -5.94
C ARG A 48 3.13 9.98 -4.46
N PHE A 49 2.45 10.74 -3.62
CA PHE A 49 2.35 10.49 -2.18
C PHE A 49 1.75 9.10 -1.92
N HIS A 50 0.61 8.83 -2.55
CA HIS A 50 -0.07 7.54 -2.39
C HIS A 50 0.72 6.38 -3.01
N ALA A 51 1.45 6.59 -4.10
CA ALA A 51 2.37 5.59 -4.66
C ALA A 51 3.52 5.26 -3.69
N PHE A 52 4.20 6.26 -3.11
CA PHE A 52 5.25 6.01 -2.11
C PHE A 52 4.70 5.35 -0.85
N GLN A 53 3.61 5.87 -0.30
CA GLN A 53 3.00 5.31 0.91
C GLN A 53 2.53 3.87 0.69
N SER A 54 1.98 3.57 -0.49
CA SER A 54 1.55 2.22 -0.85
C SER A 54 2.74 1.25 -0.96
N LEU A 55 3.83 1.64 -1.64
CA LEU A 55 5.03 0.82 -1.77
C LEU A 55 5.70 0.54 -0.42
N LEU A 56 5.83 1.58 0.42
CA LEU A 56 6.38 1.42 1.76
C LEU A 56 5.50 0.54 2.65
N LEU A 57 4.17 0.71 2.56
CA LEU A 57 3.21 -0.15 3.26
C LEU A 57 3.34 -1.61 2.81
N THR A 58 3.46 -1.88 1.51
CA THR A 58 3.71 -3.25 1.01
C THR A 58 5.00 -3.83 1.57
N GLY A 59 6.09 -3.06 1.53
CA GLY A 59 7.38 -3.51 2.06
C GLY A 59 7.31 -3.85 3.54
N ALA A 60 6.65 -2.99 4.33
CA ALA A 60 6.44 -3.22 5.76
C ALA A 60 5.59 -4.49 6.02
N LEU A 61 4.47 -4.63 5.30
CA LEU A 61 3.59 -5.81 5.43
C LEU A 61 4.28 -7.11 5.00
N LEU A 62 5.14 -7.06 3.97
CA LEU A 62 5.93 -8.21 3.53
C LEU A 62 6.91 -8.66 4.61
N ILE A 63 7.62 -7.71 5.24
CA ILE A 63 8.55 -8.01 6.35
C ILE A 63 7.79 -8.62 7.53
N ILE A 64 6.67 -8.02 7.92
CA ILE A 64 5.82 -8.52 9.00
C ILE A 64 5.33 -9.94 8.67
N GLY A 65 4.86 -10.17 7.44
CA GLY A 65 4.39 -11.47 6.98
C GLY A 65 5.47 -12.55 7.00
N ILE A 66 6.70 -12.23 6.57
CA ILE A 66 7.84 -13.17 6.61
C ILE A 66 8.22 -13.50 8.05
N VAL A 67 8.41 -12.49 8.91
CA VAL A 67 8.79 -12.70 10.32
C VAL A 67 7.73 -13.55 11.02
N PHE A 68 6.46 -13.23 10.80
CA PHE A 68 5.36 -13.97 11.39
C PHE A 68 5.28 -15.42 10.86
N GLY A 69 5.46 -15.61 9.55
CA GLY A 69 5.51 -16.94 8.94
C GLY A 69 6.61 -17.83 9.52
N ILE A 70 7.80 -17.27 9.76
CA ILE A 70 8.93 -17.98 10.39
C ILE A 70 8.58 -18.36 11.83
N VAL A 71 8.09 -17.42 12.63
CA VAL A 71 7.73 -17.66 14.04
C VAL A 71 6.66 -18.73 14.17
N MET A 72 5.61 -18.66 13.36
CA MET A 72 4.53 -19.65 13.37
C MET A 72 5.00 -21.01 12.83
N GLY A 73 5.90 -21.03 11.85
CA GLY A 73 6.52 -22.25 11.35
C GLY A 73 7.31 -22.99 12.44
N ILE A 74 8.17 -22.27 13.18
CA ILE A 74 8.92 -22.81 14.31
C ILE A 74 7.96 -23.33 15.40
N PHE A 75 6.94 -22.54 15.74
CA PHE A 75 5.96 -22.91 16.77
C PHE A 75 5.15 -24.15 16.39
N THR A 76 4.76 -24.27 15.13
CA THR A 76 4.01 -25.44 14.61
C THR A 76 4.87 -26.72 14.70
N VAL A 77 6.15 -26.63 14.33
CA VAL A 77 7.09 -27.76 14.45
C VAL A 77 7.33 -28.13 15.92
N ALA A 78 7.50 -27.14 16.80
CA ALA A 78 7.76 -27.35 18.22
C ALA A 78 6.57 -27.96 18.98
N THR A 79 5.35 -27.55 18.64
CA THR A 79 4.12 -27.97 19.36
C THR A 79 3.38 -29.14 18.69
N LYS A 80 3.78 -29.54 17.47
CA LYS A 80 3.08 -30.53 16.62
C LYS A 80 1.58 -30.23 16.42
N SER A 81 1.15 -28.99 16.66
CA SER A 81 -0.23 -28.57 16.53
C SER A 81 -0.34 -27.50 15.43
N PRO A 82 -1.04 -27.78 14.32
CA PRO A 82 -1.20 -26.83 13.22
C PRO A 82 -2.27 -25.76 13.51
N ILE A 83 -3.03 -25.87 14.61
CA ILE A 83 -4.28 -25.13 14.83
C ILE A 83 -4.07 -23.64 15.15
N LEU A 84 -2.98 -23.27 15.82
CA LEU A 84 -2.74 -21.85 16.18
C LEU A 84 -2.30 -20.98 14.99
N GLY A 85 -1.84 -21.57 13.87
CA GLY A 85 -1.43 -20.84 12.67
C GLY A 85 -2.58 -20.19 11.89
N PHE A 86 -3.76 -20.83 11.87
CA PHE A 86 -4.85 -20.45 10.97
C PHE A 86 -5.68 -19.25 11.47
N GLY A 87 -5.94 -19.15 12.77
CA GLY A 87 -6.79 -18.10 13.33
C GLY A 87 -6.20 -16.69 13.18
N PHE A 88 -4.87 -16.55 13.34
CA PHE A 88 -4.21 -15.25 13.26
C PHE A 88 -4.08 -14.74 11.82
N ASN A 89 -3.84 -15.62 10.84
CA ASN A 89 -3.76 -15.25 9.43
C ASN A 89 -5.07 -14.61 8.92
N GLY A 90 -6.22 -15.12 9.39
CA GLY A 90 -7.53 -14.55 9.06
C GLY A 90 -7.66 -13.10 9.56
N ILE A 91 -7.42 -12.87 10.86
CA ILE A 91 -7.54 -11.52 11.46
C ILE A 91 -6.56 -10.54 10.84
N PHE A 92 -5.30 -10.96 10.65
CA PHE A 92 -4.27 -10.11 10.03
C PHE A 92 -4.68 -9.70 8.62
N SER A 93 -5.16 -10.64 7.80
CA SER A 93 -5.62 -10.34 6.44
C SER A 93 -6.79 -9.36 6.41
N LEU A 94 -7.74 -9.49 7.34
CA LEU A 94 -8.88 -8.57 7.47
C LEU A 94 -8.44 -7.15 7.84
N VAL A 95 -7.49 -7.02 8.77
CA VAL A 95 -6.94 -5.70 9.16
C VAL A 95 -6.23 -5.05 7.98
N VAL A 96 -5.43 -5.81 7.23
CA VAL A 96 -4.71 -5.32 6.05
C VAL A 96 -5.68 -4.87 4.96
N ILE A 97 -6.71 -5.67 4.68
CA ILE A 97 -7.75 -5.32 3.71
C ILE A 97 -8.51 -4.07 4.17
N GLY A 98 -8.92 -4.00 5.44
CA GLY A 98 -9.62 -2.84 5.99
C GLY A 98 -8.78 -1.56 5.89
N LEU A 99 -7.49 -1.63 6.22
CA LEU A 99 -6.55 -0.53 6.06
C LEU A 99 -6.42 -0.11 4.60
N SER A 100 -6.30 -1.05 3.67
CA SER A 100 -6.16 -0.78 2.24
C SER A 100 -7.38 -0.04 1.67
N ILE A 101 -8.58 -0.47 2.05
CA ILE A 101 -9.84 0.15 1.62
C ILE A 101 -9.95 1.55 2.20
N PHE A 102 -9.64 1.72 3.49
CA PHE A 102 -9.65 3.03 4.14
C PHE A 102 -8.69 4.00 3.43
N MET A 103 -7.48 3.54 3.13
CA MET A 103 -6.48 4.34 2.42
C MET A 103 -6.91 4.67 0.99
N ALA A 104 -7.51 3.72 0.26
CA ALA A 104 -8.04 3.92 -1.08
C ALA A 104 -9.16 4.98 -1.09
N ILE A 105 -10.06 4.96 -0.10
CA ILE A 105 -11.11 5.97 0.05
C ILE A 105 -10.50 7.35 0.29
N LYS A 106 -9.53 7.47 1.19
CA LYS A 106 -8.83 8.73 1.44
C LYS A 106 -8.12 9.26 0.19
N ALA A 107 -7.46 8.37 -0.54
CA ALA A 107 -6.79 8.70 -1.79
C ALA A 107 -7.77 9.21 -2.88
N TYR A 108 -8.94 8.58 -2.97
CA TYR A 108 -9.99 9.00 -3.90
C TYR A 108 -10.64 10.34 -3.52
N GLN A 109 -10.74 10.63 -2.22
CA GLN A 109 -11.17 11.95 -1.73
C GLN A 109 -10.12 13.04 -1.98
N GLY A 110 -8.89 12.64 -2.30
CA GLY A 110 -7.75 13.52 -2.51
C GLY A 110 -7.06 13.96 -1.23
N ASP A 111 -7.32 13.26 -0.12
CA ASP A 111 -6.69 13.50 1.17
C ASP A 111 -5.31 12.82 1.23
N LEU A 112 -4.27 13.59 1.54
CA LEU A 112 -2.92 13.09 1.85
C LEU A 112 -2.89 12.51 3.28
N PHE A 113 -3.70 11.48 3.53
CA PHE A 113 -3.75 10.83 4.83
C PHE A 113 -2.42 10.11 5.11
N LYS A 114 -1.69 10.60 6.11
CA LYS A 114 -0.38 10.07 6.51
C LYS A 114 -0.55 8.94 7.51
N LEU A 115 -0.02 7.77 7.17
CA LEU A 115 0.16 6.71 8.15
C LEU A 115 1.32 7.08 9.10
N PRO A 116 1.25 6.70 10.39
CA PRO A 116 2.37 6.94 11.31
C PRO A 116 3.63 6.25 10.77
N VAL A 117 4.77 6.95 10.85
CA VAL A 117 6.09 6.53 10.30
C VAL A 117 6.13 6.53 8.77
N ILE A 118 5.22 5.79 8.11
CA ILE A 118 5.22 5.59 6.65
C ILE A 118 4.83 6.87 5.89
N GLY A 119 3.83 7.59 6.38
CA GLY A 119 3.29 8.78 5.72
C GLY A 119 4.23 9.97 5.74
N ASP A 120 5.05 10.12 6.78
CA ASP A 120 6.07 11.19 6.81
C ASP A 120 7.20 10.90 5.82
N MET A 121 7.60 9.63 5.67
CA MET A 121 8.54 9.22 4.63
C MET A 121 7.97 9.44 3.23
N ALA A 122 6.72 9.04 3.01
CA ALA A 122 6.04 9.24 1.74
C ALA A 122 5.89 10.72 1.37
N ASP A 123 5.53 11.58 2.32
CA ASP A 123 5.45 13.02 2.11
C ASP A 123 6.80 13.59 1.71
N LYS A 124 7.87 13.23 2.43
CA LYS A 124 9.24 13.67 2.13
C LYS A 124 9.69 13.28 0.71
N TRP A 125 9.33 12.09 0.24
CA TRP A 125 9.74 11.59 -1.09
C TRP A 125 8.80 12.05 -2.23
N SER A 126 7.57 12.45 -1.90
CA SER A 126 6.57 12.92 -2.87
C SER A 126 6.71 14.39 -3.27
N ASN A 127 7.52 15.16 -2.54
CA ASN A 127 7.84 16.55 -2.87
C ASN A 127 8.81 16.67 -4.07
#